data_AF-A0A2P2L6K0-F1
#
_entry.id   AF-A0A2P2L6K0-F1
#
_cell.length_a   1.000
_cell.length_b   1.000
_cell.length_c   1.000
_cell.angle_alpha   90.00
_cell.angle_beta   90.00
_cell.angle_gamma   90.00
#
_symmetry.space_group_name_H-M   'P 1'
#
loop_
_entity.id
_entity.type
_entity.pdbx_description
1 polymer ?
#
loop_
_entity_poly.entity_id
_entity_poly.type
_entity_poly.pdbx_seq_one_letter_code
_entity_poly.pdbx_strand_id
1 'polypeptide(L)'
;MFFFLTIIEERNPTPEAVKDLIKRTKNKKKRKKGKKKKEMAVEEEEVRIEVEAVQAVYGHDCVVLDSFPPHLLLHIKPRTADVCSQQFVEAIVGIQAGLQYPKELPYIYLTESKGLDEQRQKHLLTSIQDKAFELSSCLMLVALCEEAVQKLSVMNHPDGDCPLCLYPLVVEDERGETLPFMKLMSCFHCFHSQCIKRWWNWLQKETQSNNGILNTTNLQPIRDMEYQNGMFGAKKYGDK
;
A
#
# COMPACT_ATOMS: atom_id res chain seq x y z
N MET A 1 65.74 42.25 -42.52
CA MET A 1 66.45 41.85 -41.29
C MET A 1 65.47 41.88 -40.13
N PHE A 2 65.28 40.71 -39.50
CA PHE A 2 64.92 40.46 -38.10
C PHE A 2 63.84 41.31 -37.43
N PHE A 3 62.67 40.72 -37.16
CA PHE A 3 61.93 40.99 -35.93
C PHE A 3 61.03 39.81 -35.52
N PHE A 4 61.22 39.38 -34.26
CA PHE A 4 60.35 38.59 -33.38
C PHE A 4 60.09 37.09 -33.68
N LEU A 5 61.05 36.25 -33.29
CA LEU A 5 60.78 34.92 -32.74
C LEU A 5 61.01 34.99 -31.23
N THR A 6 59.93 35.18 -30.45
CA THR A 6 59.97 35.11 -28.99
C THR A 6 60.10 33.65 -28.60
N ILE A 7 61.27 33.25 -28.11
CA ILE A 7 61.51 31.91 -27.55
C ILE A 7 60.65 31.77 -26.29
N ILE A 8 59.63 30.91 -26.34
CA ILE A 8 58.98 30.40 -25.14
C ILE A 8 59.98 29.44 -24.50
N GLU A 9 60.67 29.90 -23.48
CA GLU A 9 61.53 29.08 -22.64
C GLU A 9 60.62 28.19 -21.78
N GLU A 10 60.33 26.97 -22.26
CA GLU A 10 59.60 25.95 -21.49
C GLU A 10 60.43 25.55 -20.26
N ARG A 11 60.26 26.29 -19.15
CA ARG A 11 60.79 25.91 -17.85
C ARG A 11 60.15 24.60 -17.42
N ASN A 12 60.90 23.51 -17.52
CA ASN A 12 60.52 22.21 -17.01
C ASN A 12 60.25 22.32 -15.49
N PRO A 13 59.06 21.98 -14.99
CA PRO A 13 58.69 22.21 -13.60
C PRO A 13 59.61 21.47 -12.64
N THR A 14 60.02 22.12 -11.55
CA THR A 14 60.89 21.50 -10.54
C THR A 14 60.19 20.29 -9.90
N PRO A 15 60.93 19.24 -9.50
CA PRO A 15 60.35 18.06 -8.84
C PRO A 15 59.48 18.41 -7.62
N GLU A 16 59.82 19.49 -6.91
CA GLU A 16 59.07 19.99 -5.76
C GLU A 16 57.73 20.63 -6.15
N ALA A 17 57.69 21.39 -7.26
CA ALA A 17 56.46 21.96 -7.80
C ALA A 17 55.48 20.86 -8.27
N VAL A 18 56.00 19.76 -8.82
CA VAL A 18 55.19 18.60 -9.22
C VAL A 18 54.59 17.90 -7.98
N LYS A 19 55.38 17.69 -6.92
CA LYS A 19 54.88 17.10 -5.66
C LYS A 19 53.80 17.97 -5.01
N ASP A 20 53.97 19.29 -5.00
CA ASP A 20 52.98 20.23 -4.46
C ASP A 20 51.67 20.21 -5.25
N LEU A 21 51.73 20.13 -6.59
CA LEU A 21 50.55 20.00 -7.43
C LEU A 21 49.80 18.68 -7.15
N ILE A 22 50.53 17.57 -7.00
CA ILE A 22 49.96 16.27 -6.61
C ILE A 22 49.31 16.34 -5.21
N LYS A 23 49.96 17.02 -4.25
CA LYS A 23 49.41 17.20 -2.89
C LYS A 23 48.13 18.03 -2.90
N ARG A 24 48.09 19.13 -3.67
CA ARG A 24 46.92 19.99 -3.84
C ARG A 24 45.75 19.25 -4.50
N THR A 25 46.01 18.47 -5.54
CA THR A 25 44.97 17.68 -6.22
C THR A 25 44.41 16.56 -5.34
N LYS A 26 45.25 15.85 -4.58
CA LYS A 26 44.80 14.84 -3.60
C LYS A 26 43.93 15.46 -2.50
N ASN A 27 44.33 16.60 -1.93
CA ASN A 27 43.53 17.30 -0.93
C ASN A 27 42.18 17.79 -1.49
N LYS A 28 42.14 18.29 -2.73
CA LYS A 28 40.89 18.71 -3.40
C LYS A 28 39.94 17.53 -3.60
N LYS A 29 40.45 16.36 -4.01
CA LYS A 29 39.64 15.12 -4.12
C LYS A 29 39.10 14.65 -2.76
N LYS A 30 39.94 14.68 -1.70
CA LYS A 30 39.51 14.31 -0.34
C LYS A 30 38.40 15.22 0.19
N ARG A 31 38.53 16.54 0.00
CA ARG A 31 37.49 17.53 0.37
C ARG A 31 36.19 17.31 -0.41
N LYS A 32 36.26 17.06 -1.73
CA LYS A 32 35.07 16.73 -2.55
C LYS A 32 34.36 15.46 -2.08
N LYS A 33 35.12 14.39 -1.77
CA LYS A 33 34.57 13.13 -1.27
C LYS A 33 33.88 13.32 0.10
N GLY A 34 34.48 14.10 0.99
CA GLY A 34 33.89 14.44 2.28
C GLY A 34 32.58 15.23 2.13
N LYS A 35 32.53 16.22 1.22
CA LYS A 35 31.31 16.99 0.94
C LYS A 35 30.19 16.09 0.41
N LYS A 36 30.47 15.26 -0.60
CA LYS A 36 29.49 14.31 -1.17
C LYS A 36 28.95 13.31 -0.14
N LYS A 37 29.81 12.79 0.75
CA LYS A 37 29.39 11.88 1.82
C LYS A 37 28.44 12.57 2.82
N LYS A 38 28.69 13.85 3.15
CA LYS A 38 27.84 14.61 4.06
C LYS A 38 26.47 14.89 3.43
N GLU A 39 26.42 15.25 2.15
CA GLU A 39 25.19 15.52 1.41
C GLU A 39 24.31 14.27 1.29
N MET A 40 24.90 13.12 0.96
CA MET A 40 24.19 11.84 0.89
C MET A 40 23.60 11.41 2.25
N ALA A 41 24.29 11.69 3.36
CA ALA A 41 23.77 11.40 4.70
C ALA A 41 22.59 12.31 5.10
N VAL A 42 22.50 13.51 4.53
CA VAL A 42 21.34 14.40 4.74
C VAL A 42 20.15 13.90 3.91
N GLU A 43 20.35 13.56 2.64
CA GLU A 43 19.30 12.97 1.79
C GLU A 43 18.74 11.67 2.42
N GLU A 44 19.62 10.81 2.94
CA GLU A 44 19.23 9.57 3.62
C GLU A 44 18.37 9.82 4.87
N GLU A 45 18.67 10.87 5.63
CA GLU A 45 17.90 11.23 6.82
C GLU A 45 16.53 11.81 6.47
N GLU A 46 16.45 12.63 5.41
CA GLU A 46 15.17 13.16 4.91
C GLU A 46 14.23 12.03 4.49
N VAL A 47 14.76 10.98 3.84
CA VAL A 47 13.97 9.79 3.47
C VAL A 47 13.49 9.03 4.71
N ARG A 48 14.32 8.90 5.75
CA ARG A 48 13.89 8.26 7.01
C ARG A 48 12.78 9.04 7.70
N ILE A 49 12.87 10.37 7.73
CA ILE A 49 11.81 11.24 8.27
C ILE A 49 10.50 11.04 7.49
N GLU A 50 10.57 10.88 6.17
CA GLU A 50 9.39 10.59 5.37
C GLU A 50 8.77 9.21 5.70
N VAL A 51 9.58 8.17 5.88
CA VAL A 51 9.11 6.85 6.31
C VAL A 51 8.39 6.93 7.67
N GLU A 52 8.98 7.66 8.62
CA GLU A 52 8.35 7.91 9.92
C GLU A 52 7.01 8.65 9.77
N ALA A 53 6.91 9.61 8.85
CA ALA A 53 5.66 10.30 8.57
C ALA A 53 4.59 9.34 8.02
N VAL A 54 4.93 8.42 7.11
CA VAL A 54 4.00 7.39 6.64
C VAL A 54 3.53 6.52 7.81
N GLN A 55 4.47 6.04 8.63
CA GLN A 55 4.14 5.18 9.77
C GLN A 55 3.27 5.91 10.81
N ALA A 56 3.48 7.21 11.01
CA ALA A 56 2.66 8.02 11.90
C ALA A 56 1.22 8.20 11.39
N VAL A 57 1.04 8.32 10.06
CA VAL A 57 -0.28 8.50 9.45
C VAL A 57 -1.09 7.21 9.43
N TYR A 58 -0.47 6.09 9.05
CA TYR A 58 -1.18 4.83 8.83
C TYR A 58 -1.06 3.84 10.00
N GLY A 59 -0.15 4.09 10.95
CA GLY A 59 0.00 3.28 12.14
C GLY A 59 0.21 1.79 11.83
N HIS A 60 -0.69 0.96 12.34
CA HIS A 60 -0.65 -0.50 12.17
C HIS A 60 -0.96 -0.97 10.75
N ASP A 61 -1.58 -0.13 9.92
CA ASP A 61 -1.85 -0.45 8.52
C ASP A 61 -0.60 -0.25 7.63
N CYS A 62 0.50 0.29 8.18
CA CYS A 62 1.80 0.38 7.50
C CYS A 62 2.87 -0.48 8.18
N VAL A 63 3.46 -1.41 7.42
CA VAL A 63 4.59 -2.23 7.85
C VAL A 63 5.85 -1.75 7.12
N VAL A 64 6.81 -1.24 7.88
CA VAL A 64 8.14 -0.86 7.38
C VAL A 64 9.03 -2.11 7.37
N LEU A 65 9.42 -2.58 6.19
CA LEU A 65 10.38 -3.68 6.05
C LEU A 65 11.82 -3.17 6.14
N ASP A 66 12.11 -2.07 5.44
CA ASP A 66 13.37 -1.35 5.50
C ASP A 66 13.12 0.16 5.52
N SER A 67 13.87 0.91 6.33
CA SER A 67 13.77 2.37 6.39
C SER A 67 14.68 3.08 5.39
N PHE A 68 15.77 2.42 4.93
CA PHE A 68 16.61 2.92 3.85
C PHE A 68 17.41 1.81 3.14
N PRO A 69 17.32 1.70 1.80
CA PRO A 69 16.32 2.36 0.95
C PRO A 69 14.91 1.89 1.35
N PRO A 70 13.90 2.77 1.30
CA PRO A 70 12.63 2.49 1.94
C PRO A 70 11.88 1.34 1.25
N HIS A 71 11.37 0.41 2.06
CA HIS A 71 10.50 -0.67 1.62
C HIS A 71 9.34 -0.81 2.59
N LEU A 72 8.13 -0.52 2.11
CA LEU A 72 6.91 -0.44 2.90
C LEU A 72 5.85 -1.37 2.32
N LEU A 73 5.05 -1.98 3.20
CA LEU A 73 3.78 -2.61 2.86
C LEU A 73 2.66 -1.81 3.52
N LEU A 74 1.71 -1.36 2.72
CA LEU A 74 0.56 -0.59 3.17
C LEU A 74 -0.72 -1.40 2.97
N HIS A 75 -1.39 -1.73 4.05
CA HIS A 75 -2.73 -2.29 4.05
C HIS A 75 -3.74 -1.15 3.86
N ILE A 76 -4.31 -1.06 2.66
CA ILE A 76 -5.26 -0.02 2.31
C ILE A 76 -6.70 -0.52 2.42
N LYS A 77 -7.53 0.31 3.05
CA LYS A 77 -8.97 0.14 3.18
C LYS A 77 -9.67 1.39 2.63
N PRO A 78 -10.86 1.24 2.01
CA PRO A 78 -11.64 2.38 1.55
C PRO A 78 -12.13 3.23 2.73
N ARG A 79 -12.22 4.54 2.51
CA ARG A 79 -12.73 5.51 3.50
C ARG A 79 -14.23 5.35 3.69
N THR A 80 -14.59 4.46 4.61
CA THR A 80 -15.98 4.09 4.93
C THR A 80 -16.41 4.59 6.32
N ALA A 81 -15.64 5.52 6.92
CA ALA A 81 -15.81 5.94 8.31
C ALA A 81 -15.88 4.75 9.29
N ASP A 82 -15.00 3.76 9.08
CA ASP A 82 -14.86 2.53 9.85
C ASP A 82 -16.10 1.60 9.85
N VAL A 83 -17.01 1.79 8.90
CA VAL A 83 -18.17 0.91 8.74
C VAL A 83 -17.78 -0.33 7.92
N CYS A 84 -17.36 -1.40 8.61
CA CYS A 84 -16.89 -2.65 7.97
C CYS A 84 -17.89 -3.28 6.99
N SER A 85 -19.21 -3.11 7.20
CA SER A 85 -20.25 -3.61 6.29
C SER A 85 -20.29 -2.87 4.95
N GLN A 86 -19.67 -1.70 4.87
CA GLN A 86 -19.55 -0.88 3.66
C GLN A 86 -18.16 -1.02 3.00
N GLN A 87 -17.25 -1.83 3.56
CA GLN A 87 -15.94 -2.11 2.97
C GLN A 87 -16.05 -3.29 2.00
N PHE A 88 -16.10 -3.01 0.70
CA PHE A 88 -16.23 -4.01 -0.36
C PHE A 88 -14.90 -4.41 -1.00
N VAL A 89 -13.83 -3.67 -0.69
CA VAL A 89 -12.50 -3.90 -1.24
C VAL A 89 -11.44 -3.72 -0.16
N GLU A 90 -10.30 -4.39 -0.32
CA GLU A 90 -9.06 -4.12 0.43
C GLU A 90 -7.85 -4.59 -0.38
N ALA A 91 -6.67 -4.03 -0.10
CA ALA A 91 -5.44 -4.46 -0.75
C ALA A 91 -4.21 -4.18 0.11
N ILE A 92 -3.11 -4.88 -0.19
CA ILE A 92 -1.78 -4.62 0.37
C ILE A 92 -0.88 -4.12 -0.77
N VAL A 93 -0.53 -2.84 -0.73
CA VAL A 93 0.36 -2.18 -1.69
C VAL A 93 1.78 -2.19 -1.16
N GLY A 94 2.70 -2.74 -1.93
CA GLY A 94 4.14 -2.64 -1.68
C GLY A 94 4.74 -1.44 -2.40
N ILE A 95 5.54 -0.65 -1.67
CA ILE A 95 6.33 0.45 -2.20
C ILE A 95 7.79 0.18 -1.85
N GLN A 96 8.61 -0.08 -2.86
CA GLN A 96 10.02 -0.44 -2.69
C GLN A 96 10.89 0.52 -3.49
N ALA A 97 11.66 1.36 -2.80
CA ALA A 97 12.54 2.32 -3.43
C ALA A 97 13.98 1.81 -3.56
N GLY A 98 14.72 2.40 -4.49
CA GLY A 98 16.16 2.16 -4.66
C GLY A 98 17.01 3.16 -3.86
N LEU A 99 18.33 2.95 -3.88
CA LEU A 99 19.31 3.84 -3.24
C LEU A 99 19.33 5.27 -3.81
N GLN A 100 18.72 5.48 -4.97
CA GLN A 100 18.65 6.78 -5.64
C GLN A 100 17.32 7.50 -5.43
N TYR A 101 16.42 6.95 -4.61
CA TYR A 101 15.20 7.65 -4.22
C TYR A 101 15.51 9.01 -3.57
N PRO A 102 14.77 10.10 -3.87
CA PRO A 102 13.58 10.17 -4.75
C PRO A 102 13.87 10.44 -6.24
N LYS A 103 15.14 10.45 -6.67
CA LYS A 103 15.53 10.68 -8.08
C LYS A 103 15.14 9.50 -8.96
N GLU A 104 15.19 8.30 -8.40
CA GLU A 104 14.66 7.08 -8.99
C GLU A 104 13.31 6.75 -8.36
N LEU A 105 12.33 6.40 -9.20
CA LEU A 105 10.99 6.07 -8.76
C LEU A 105 10.97 4.75 -7.98
N PRO A 106 10.12 4.62 -6.96
CA PRO A 106 9.92 3.34 -6.29
C PRO A 106 9.21 2.35 -7.20
N TYR A 107 9.55 1.07 -7.05
CA TYR A 107 8.78 -0.04 -7.59
C TYR A 107 7.51 -0.22 -6.75
N ILE A 108 6.35 -0.21 -7.42
CA ILE A 108 5.03 -0.33 -6.80
C ILE A 108 4.40 -1.64 -7.27
N TYR A 109 3.88 -2.43 -6.32
CA TYR A 109 3.26 -3.72 -6.60
C TYR A 109 2.12 -4.02 -5.63
N LEU A 110 1.28 -4.98 -5.97
CA LEU A 110 0.23 -5.52 -5.09
C LEU A 110 0.67 -6.88 -4.57
N THR A 111 0.59 -7.07 -3.25
CA THR A 111 0.86 -8.38 -2.62
C THR A 111 -0.42 -9.20 -2.54
N GLU A 112 -1.49 -8.56 -2.08
CA GLU A 112 -2.82 -9.16 -1.94
C GLU A 112 -3.89 -8.13 -2.30
N SER A 113 -5.02 -8.61 -2.83
CA SER A 113 -6.22 -7.81 -3.00
C SER A 113 -7.48 -8.66 -2.80
N LYS A 114 -8.54 -8.05 -2.28
CA LYS A 114 -9.86 -8.67 -2.15
C LYS A 114 -10.93 -7.73 -2.68
N GLY A 115 -11.90 -8.28 -3.39
CA GLY A 115 -12.99 -7.52 -4.00
C GLY A 115 -12.60 -6.67 -5.21
N LEU A 116 -11.37 -6.77 -5.70
CA LEU A 116 -10.87 -6.09 -6.90
C LEU A 116 -10.62 -7.11 -8.03
N ASP A 117 -11.24 -6.91 -9.19
CA ASP A 117 -10.86 -7.59 -10.43
C ASP A 117 -9.49 -7.13 -10.94
N GLU A 118 -8.94 -7.87 -11.91
CA GLU A 118 -7.63 -7.58 -12.51
C GLU A 118 -7.56 -6.17 -13.15
N GLN A 119 -8.66 -5.70 -13.75
CA GLN A 119 -8.69 -4.39 -14.40
C GLN A 119 -8.60 -3.26 -13.36
N ARG A 120 -9.32 -3.37 -12.23
CA ARG A 120 -9.26 -2.41 -11.12
C ARG A 120 -7.95 -2.50 -10.36
N GLN A 121 -7.36 -3.69 -10.21
CA GLN A 121 -5.99 -3.84 -9.66
C GLN A 121 -4.97 -3.11 -10.54
N LYS A 122 -5.04 -3.28 -11.86
CA LYS A 122 -4.18 -2.57 -12.80
C LYS A 122 -4.40 -1.06 -12.75
N HIS A 123 -5.66 -0.62 -12.73
CA HIS A 123 -6.00 0.80 -12.62
C HIS A 123 -5.47 1.42 -11.32
N LEU A 124 -5.57 0.72 -10.19
CA LEU A 124 -4.98 1.15 -8.92
C LEU A 124 -3.47 1.35 -9.05
N LEU A 125 -2.75 0.33 -9.54
CA LEU A 125 -1.29 0.38 -9.71
C LEU A 125 -0.86 1.49 -10.66
N THR A 126 -1.51 1.61 -11.82
CA THR A 126 -1.24 2.66 -12.79
C THR A 126 -1.45 4.05 -12.18
N SER A 127 -2.54 4.26 -11.43
CA SER A 127 -2.79 5.56 -10.80
C SER A 127 -1.71 5.95 -9.78
N ILE A 128 -1.20 4.99 -8.99
CA ILE A 128 -0.12 5.25 -8.03
C ILE A 128 1.20 5.49 -8.78
N GLN A 129 1.47 4.74 -9.85
CA GLN A 129 2.66 4.95 -10.69
C GLN A 129 2.64 6.32 -11.37
N ASP A 130 1.52 6.72 -11.96
CA ASP A 130 1.33 8.05 -12.54
C ASP A 130 1.57 9.14 -11.50
N LYS A 131 1.10 8.93 -10.26
CA LYS A 131 1.38 9.85 -9.16
C LYS A 131 2.87 9.94 -8.81
N ALA A 132 3.60 8.83 -8.88
CA ALA A 132 5.04 8.81 -8.68
C ALA A 132 5.77 9.59 -9.80
N PHE A 133 5.31 9.47 -11.05
CA PHE A 133 5.84 10.23 -12.18
C PHE A 133 5.60 11.74 -12.01
N GLU A 134 4.41 12.15 -11.57
CA GLU A 134 4.09 13.56 -11.28
C GLU A 134 5.01 14.17 -10.21
N LEU A 135 5.39 13.37 -9.22
CA LEU A 135 6.19 13.78 -8.07
C LEU A 135 7.69 13.45 -8.23
N SER A 136 8.13 13.09 -9.44
CA SER A 136 9.52 12.70 -9.69
C SER A 136 10.52 13.69 -9.10
N SER A 137 11.58 13.17 -8.48
CA SER A 137 12.62 13.93 -7.77
C SER A 137 12.18 14.63 -6.48
N CYS A 138 10.96 14.37 -5.99
CA CYS A 138 10.47 14.79 -4.67
C CYS A 138 10.20 13.57 -3.78
N LEU A 139 10.31 13.76 -2.46
CA LEU A 139 9.76 12.84 -1.47
C LEU A 139 8.25 12.67 -1.73
N MET A 140 7.80 11.43 -1.88
CA MET A 140 6.47 11.09 -2.40
C MET A 140 5.76 9.94 -1.67
N LEU A 141 6.39 9.24 -0.73
CA LEU A 141 5.83 8.04 -0.08
C LEU A 141 4.43 8.32 0.51
N VAL A 142 4.28 9.40 1.28
CA VAL A 142 2.98 9.77 1.87
C VAL A 142 1.92 10.04 0.79
N ALA A 143 2.30 10.73 -0.28
CA ALA A 143 1.39 11.04 -1.38
C ALA A 143 0.97 9.79 -2.16
N LEU A 144 1.88 8.83 -2.35
CA LEU A 144 1.55 7.53 -2.97
C LEU A 144 0.58 6.72 -2.11
N CYS A 145 0.78 6.71 -0.80
CA CYS A 145 -0.14 6.06 0.14
C CYS A 145 -1.54 6.69 0.09
N GLU A 146 -1.61 8.03 0.05
CA GLU A 146 -2.88 8.76 -0.05
C GLU A 146 -3.60 8.46 -1.37
N GLU A 147 -2.87 8.49 -2.48
CA GLU A 147 -3.41 8.16 -3.81
C GLU A 147 -3.99 6.74 -3.85
N ALA A 148 -3.28 5.78 -3.26
CA ALA A 148 -3.72 4.39 -3.17
C ALA A 148 -5.05 4.28 -2.41
N VAL A 149 -5.15 4.90 -1.23
CA VAL A 149 -6.37 4.89 -0.41
C VAL A 149 -7.53 5.60 -1.12
N GLN A 150 -7.26 6.74 -1.76
CA GLN A 150 -8.27 7.51 -2.46
C GLN A 150 -8.83 6.73 -3.66
N LYS A 151 -7.97 6.13 -4.49
CA LYS A 151 -8.40 5.34 -5.64
C LYS A 151 -9.14 4.09 -5.23
N LEU A 152 -8.68 3.39 -4.19
CA LEU A 152 -9.40 2.26 -3.62
C LEU A 152 -10.80 2.67 -3.12
N SER A 153 -10.91 3.84 -2.47
CA SER A 153 -12.19 4.36 -1.98
C SER A 153 -13.19 4.64 -3.10
N VAL A 154 -12.73 5.16 -4.24
CA VAL A 154 -13.57 5.36 -5.43
C VAL A 154 -14.06 4.03 -6.00
N MET A 155 -13.23 3.00 -5.95
CA MET A 155 -13.54 1.65 -6.44
C MET A 155 -14.23 0.76 -5.39
N ASN A 156 -14.74 1.34 -4.29
CA ASN A 156 -15.38 0.61 -3.20
C ASN A 156 -16.81 0.17 -3.55
N HIS A 157 -16.90 -0.77 -4.47
CA HIS A 157 -18.12 -1.46 -4.84
C HIS A 157 -17.80 -2.94 -5.10
N PRO A 158 -18.78 -3.83 -4.93
CA PRO A 158 -18.58 -5.24 -5.21
C PRO A 158 -18.20 -5.48 -6.66
N ASP A 159 -17.50 -6.59 -6.86
CA ASP A 159 -17.11 -7.10 -8.16
C ASP A 159 -17.98 -8.26 -8.63
N GLY A 160 -18.13 -8.39 -9.95
CA GLY A 160 -18.64 -9.60 -10.59
C GLY A 160 -20.15 -9.85 -10.43
N ASP A 161 -20.53 -11.11 -10.65
CA ASP A 161 -21.93 -11.53 -10.66
C ASP A 161 -22.41 -12.01 -9.29
N CYS A 162 -23.68 -11.74 -9.02
CA CYS A 162 -24.37 -12.24 -7.84
C CYS A 162 -24.42 -13.79 -7.89
N PRO A 163 -23.89 -14.51 -6.89
CA PRO A 163 -23.86 -15.98 -6.92
C PRO A 163 -25.23 -16.67 -6.97
N LEU A 164 -26.31 -15.95 -6.66
CA LEU A 164 -27.67 -16.49 -6.62
C LEU A 164 -28.43 -16.37 -7.94
N CYS A 165 -28.19 -15.30 -8.71
CA CYS A 165 -28.90 -15.06 -9.97
C CYS A 165 -27.99 -14.97 -11.19
N LEU A 166 -26.66 -14.96 -10.99
CA LEU A 166 -25.64 -14.87 -12.03
C LEU A 166 -25.74 -13.59 -12.89
N TYR A 167 -26.28 -12.51 -12.31
CA TYR A 167 -26.29 -11.18 -12.93
C TYR A 167 -25.32 -10.23 -12.22
N PRO A 168 -24.78 -9.20 -12.91
CA PRO A 168 -23.82 -8.26 -12.34
C PRO A 168 -24.32 -7.60 -11.05
N LEU A 169 -23.45 -7.53 -10.05
CA LEU A 169 -23.74 -6.87 -8.77
C LEU A 169 -23.83 -5.34 -8.92
N VAL A 170 -23.08 -4.78 -9.87
CA VAL A 170 -23.11 -3.38 -10.26
C VAL A 170 -23.39 -3.32 -11.76
N VAL A 171 -24.38 -2.52 -12.16
CA VAL A 171 -24.70 -2.25 -13.56
C VAL A 171 -24.16 -0.86 -13.89
N GLU A 172 -23.33 -0.73 -14.92
CA GLU A 172 -22.67 0.53 -15.30
C GLU A 172 -23.65 1.60 -15.80
N ASP A 173 -24.79 1.14 -16.33
CA ASP A 173 -25.83 1.97 -16.91
C ASP A 173 -27.07 1.91 -16.02
N GLU A 174 -27.30 2.91 -15.17
CA GLU A 174 -28.62 3.53 -15.00
C GLU A 174 -28.64 4.54 -13.85
N ARG A 175 -28.99 5.77 -14.22
CA ARG A 175 -29.45 6.81 -13.31
C ARG A 175 -30.72 6.33 -12.60
N GLY A 176 -30.60 5.76 -11.41
CA GLY A 176 -31.68 5.85 -10.42
C GLY A 176 -31.88 4.70 -9.45
N GLU A 177 -31.51 3.46 -9.78
CA GLU A 177 -31.83 2.32 -8.91
C GLU A 177 -30.67 1.32 -8.86
N THR A 178 -29.57 1.70 -8.21
CA THR A 178 -28.58 0.71 -7.76
C THR A 178 -29.32 -0.31 -6.88
N LEU A 179 -29.47 -1.55 -7.35
CA LEU A 179 -30.00 -2.62 -6.49
C LEU A 179 -29.07 -2.70 -5.28
N PRO A 180 -29.57 -2.50 -4.05
CA PRO A 180 -28.71 -2.51 -2.88
C PRO A 180 -28.07 -3.90 -2.80
N PHE A 181 -26.75 -3.98 -2.68
CA PHE A 181 -26.04 -5.23 -2.46
C PHE A 181 -25.69 -5.39 -0.98
N MET A 182 -25.48 -6.64 -0.56
CA MET A 182 -25.18 -6.99 0.82
C MET A 182 -23.94 -7.88 0.86
N LYS A 183 -22.99 -7.50 1.72
CA LYS A 183 -21.80 -8.26 2.07
C LYS A 183 -22.10 -9.15 3.28
N LEU A 184 -21.69 -10.42 3.23
CA LEU A 184 -21.68 -11.28 4.42
C LEU A 184 -20.47 -10.90 5.30
N MET A 185 -20.68 -10.77 6.61
CA MET A 185 -19.74 -10.06 7.50
C MET A 185 -18.28 -10.54 7.49
N SER A 186 -18.00 -11.78 7.07
CA SER A 186 -16.65 -12.37 7.09
C SER A 186 -15.96 -12.46 5.72
N CYS A 187 -16.62 -12.14 4.61
CA CYS A 187 -16.03 -12.30 3.27
C CYS A 187 -16.37 -11.14 2.32
N PHE A 188 -15.57 -10.96 1.27
CA PHE A 188 -15.76 -9.91 0.26
C PHE A 188 -16.79 -10.27 -0.84
N HIS A 189 -17.47 -11.41 -0.69
CA HIS A 189 -18.53 -11.82 -1.59
C HIS A 189 -19.80 -11.04 -1.30
N CYS A 190 -20.44 -10.57 -2.37
CA CYS A 190 -21.65 -9.77 -2.28
C CYS A 190 -22.79 -10.41 -3.06
N PHE A 191 -24.01 -10.07 -2.66
CA PHE A 191 -25.25 -10.52 -3.27
C PHE A 191 -26.13 -9.32 -3.54
N HIS A 192 -26.99 -9.38 -4.55
CA HIS A 192 -28.13 -8.46 -4.58
C HIS A 192 -28.94 -8.69 -3.30
N SER A 193 -29.29 -7.61 -2.59
CA SER A 193 -30.08 -7.68 -1.36
C SER A 193 -31.39 -8.43 -1.59
N GLN A 194 -31.96 -8.33 -2.78
CA GLN A 194 -33.21 -9.04 -3.11
C GLN A 194 -32.99 -10.55 -3.27
N CYS A 195 -31.87 -10.98 -3.84
CA CYS A 195 -31.57 -12.40 -3.98
C CYS A 195 -31.36 -13.06 -2.60
N ILE A 196 -30.58 -12.42 -1.72
CA ILE A 196 -30.36 -12.96 -0.36
C ILE A 196 -31.65 -12.96 0.47
N LYS A 197 -32.49 -11.90 0.37
CA LYS A 197 -33.81 -11.86 1.03
C LYS A 197 -34.72 -12.99 0.56
N ARG A 198 -34.78 -13.24 -0.75
CA ARG A 198 -35.60 -14.34 -1.32
C ARG A 198 -35.13 -15.70 -0.85
N TRP A 199 -33.82 -15.94 -0.86
CA TRP A 199 -33.23 -17.17 -0.34
C TRP A 199 -33.53 -17.38 1.14
N TRP A 200 -33.35 -16.35 1.97
CA TRP A 200 -33.64 -16.41 3.41
C TRP A 200 -35.12 -16.70 3.70
N ASN A 201 -36.04 -16.05 2.97
CA ASN A 201 -37.47 -16.29 3.09
C ASN A 201 -37.86 -17.73 2.69
N TRP A 202 -37.19 -18.30 1.68
CA TRP A 202 -37.41 -19.68 1.29
C TRP A 202 -36.92 -20.66 2.39
N LEU A 203 -35.74 -20.42 2.96
CA LEU A 203 -35.18 -21.24 4.04
C LEU A 203 -36.08 -21.28 5.29
N GLN A 204 -36.69 -20.15 5.65
CA GLN A 204 -37.67 -20.09 6.75
C GLN A 204 -38.93 -20.91 6.46
N LYS A 205 -39.42 -20.90 5.23
CA LYS A 205 -40.60 -21.68 4.84
C LYS A 205 -40.33 -23.18 4.85
N GLU A 206 -39.14 -23.59 4.42
CA GLU A 206 -38.74 -25.00 4.41
C GLU A 206 -38.56 -25.54 5.83
N THR A 207 -37.94 -24.77 6.73
CA THR A 207 -37.81 -25.15 8.15
C THR A 207 -39.17 -25.23 8.86
N GLN A 208 -40.12 -24.34 8.55
CA GLN A 208 -41.49 -24.43 9.06
C GLN A 208 -42.26 -25.63 8.47
N SER A 209 -42.07 -25.94 7.19
CA SER A 209 -42.71 -27.08 6.53
C SER A 209 -42.16 -28.42 7.04
N ASN A 210 -40.86 -28.50 7.31
CA ASN A 210 -40.20 -29.68 7.89
C ASN A 210 -40.55 -29.88 9.37
N ASN A 211 -40.78 -28.82 10.14
CA ASN A 211 -41.33 -28.92 11.50
C ASN A 211 -42.79 -29.43 11.54
N GLY A 212 -43.52 -29.34 10.42
CA GLY A 212 -44.81 -30.02 10.25
C GLY A 212 -44.70 -31.52 9.97
N ILE A 213 -43.51 -32.02 9.59
CA ILE A 213 -43.24 -33.43 9.26
C ILE A 213 -42.47 -34.13 10.40
N LEU A 214 -41.75 -33.39 11.25
CA LEU A 214 -40.93 -33.91 12.35
C LEU A 214 -41.71 -34.14 13.66
N ASN A 215 -42.88 -34.79 13.58
CA ASN A 215 -43.38 -35.61 14.70
C ASN A 215 -42.78 -37.02 14.71
N THR A 216 -41.83 -37.31 13.82
CA THR A 216 -41.08 -38.56 13.86
C THR A 216 -39.67 -38.35 13.32
N THR A 217 -38.70 -38.68 14.19
CA THR A 217 -37.25 -38.91 13.97
C THR A 217 -36.28 -37.75 14.24
N ASN A 218 -35.39 -38.05 15.20
CA ASN A 218 -34.37 -37.20 15.82
C ASN A 218 -33.29 -36.71 14.84
N LEU A 219 -33.07 -35.38 14.79
CA LEU A 219 -31.77 -34.79 14.49
C LEU A 219 -31.50 -33.65 15.47
N GLN A 220 -30.34 -33.70 16.14
CA GLN A 220 -29.91 -32.80 17.21
C GLN A 220 -29.57 -31.39 16.70
N PRO A 221 -29.86 -30.32 17.47
CA PRO A 221 -29.56 -28.95 17.07
C PRO A 221 -28.06 -28.62 17.23
N ILE A 222 -27.51 -27.95 16.23
CA ILE A 222 -26.17 -27.34 16.28
C ILE A 222 -26.24 -26.20 17.32
N ARG A 223 -25.42 -26.28 18.36
CA ARG A 223 -25.35 -25.27 19.42
C ARG A 223 -24.63 -24.02 18.94
N ASP A 224 -25.23 -22.88 19.24
CA ASP A 224 -24.67 -21.55 19.07
C ASP A 224 -23.33 -21.41 19.82
N MET A 225 -22.33 -20.87 19.13
CA MET A 225 -21.03 -20.53 19.72
C MET A 225 -21.14 -19.09 20.27
N GLU A 226 -21.39 -18.97 21.56
CA GLU A 226 -21.50 -17.70 22.28
C GLU A 226 -20.17 -16.93 22.30
N TYR A 227 -20.25 -15.65 21.92
CA TYR A 227 -19.23 -14.64 22.15
C TYR A 227 -19.17 -14.26 23.64
N GLN A 228 -18.01 -14.38 24.28
CA GLN A 228 -17.72 -13.71 25.54
C GLN A 228 -16.68 -12.60 25.33
N ASN A 229 -17.11 -11.35 25.55
CA ASN A 229 -16.27 -10.21 25.86
C ASN A 229 -15.78 -10.30 27.32
N GLY A 230 -14.51 -9.96 27.59
CA GLY A 230 -14.02 -9.85 28.98
C GLY A 230 -12.53 -9.59 29.18
N MET A 231 -12.11 -8.34 28.98
CA MET A 231 -11.09 -7.55 29.70
C MET A 231 -10.32 -8.14 30.92
N PHE A 232 -9.04 -7.71 31.01
CA PHE A 232 -8.14 -7.54 32.18
C PHE A 232 -7.54 -8.76 32.94
N GLY A 233 -6.19 -8.80 32.97
CA GLY A 233 -5.45 -8.76 34.24
C GLY A 233 -4.76 -10.03 34.79
N ALA A 234 -3.45 -10.10 34.59
CA ALA A 234 -2.39 -10.53 35.53
C ALA A 234 -2.45 -11.89 36.27
N LYS A 235 -1.37 -12.68 36.13
CA LYS A 235 -0.71 -13.50 37.18
C LYS A 235 0.68 -13.92 36.67
N LYS A 236 1.77 -13.31 37.15
CA LYS A 236 2.65 -13.83 38.23
C LYS A 236 2.66 -15.36 38.35
N TYR A 237 3.77 -15.96 37.92
CA TYR A 237 4.18 -17.31 38.30
C TYR A 237 5.21 -17.24 39.42
N GLY A 238 4.93 -17.98 40.50
CA GLY A 238 5.86 -18.33 41.56
C GLY A 238 5.69 -19.80 41.90
N ASP A 239 6.82 -20.44 42.16
CA ASP A 239 7.09 -21.66 42.93
C ASP A 239 6.20 -22.90 42.75
N LYS A 240 6.75 -23.92 42.11
CA LYS A 240 7.35 -25.10 42.79
C LYS A 240 8.09 -25.98 41.80
#